data_AF-A0A9E5EI88-F1
#
_entry.id   AF-A0A9E5EI88-F1
#
_cell.length_a   1.000
_cell.length_b   1.000
_cell.length_c   1.000
_cell.angle_alpha   90.00
_cell.angle_beta   90.00
_cell.angle_gamma   90.00
#
_symmetry.space_group_name_H-M   'P 1'
#
loop_
_entity.id
_entity.type
_entity.pdbx_description
1 polymer ?
#
loop_
_entity_poly.entity_id
_entity_poly.type
_entity_poly.pdbx_seq_one_letter_code
_entity_poly.pdbx_strand_id
1 'polypeptide(L)'
;VLVGLTASGRTPFVHGALHAGAKSGAATVLVTAHPKWRSERGGIRPDAVVCLDVGPELIAGSTRLKAGTVTKMVCNILSSVAMIRLGRVYDNLMVHVVPSNEKLKARAIRLIRVLTKVSVEEADRALQTAEGKVTLAVERLKKVSRLPKRR
;
A
#
# COMPACT_ATOMS: atom_id res chain seq x y z
N VAL A 1 -13.54 1.36 2.27
CA VAL A 1 -13.05 2.38 1.31
C VAL A 1 -13.09 1.78 -0.08
N LEU A 2 -13.62 2.50 -1.07
CA LEU A 2 -13.61 2.12 -2.48
C LEU A 2 -12.76 3.13 -3.26
N VAL A 3 -11.77 2.64 -4.01
CA VAL A 3 -10.90 3.47 -4.86
C VAL A 3 -11.20 3.16 -6.31
N GLY A 4 -11.85 4.10 -7.01
CA GLY A 4 -12.15 4.02 -8.43
C GLY A 4 -11.01 4.56 -9.28
N LEU A 5 -10.56 3.77 -10.26
CA LEU A 5 -9.44 4.13 -11.15
C LEU A 5 -9.95 4.33 -12.58
N THR A 6 -9.76 5.51 -13.16
CA THR A 6 -10.07 5.74 -14.58
C THR A 6 -9.21 6.85 -15.16
N ALA A 7 -8.40 6.53 -16.18
CA ALA A 7 -7.58 7.55 -16.85
C ALA A 7 -8.44 8.68 -17.45
N SER A 8 -9.60 8.34 -18.04
CA SER A 8 -10.48 9.32 -18.69
C SER A 8 -11.34 10.12 -17.70
N GLY A 9 -11.56 9.62 -16.49
CA GLY A 9 -12.41 10.28 -15.50
C GLY A 9 -13.91 10.08 -15.74
N ARG A 10 -14.31 9.39 -16.81
CA ARG A 10 -15.72 9.24 -17.24
C ARG A 10 -16.17 7.80 -17.47
N THR A 11 -15.37 6.82 -17.07
CA THR A 11 -15.71 5.40 -17.25
C THR A 11 -16.98 5.04 -16.46
N PRO A 12 -18.11 4.68 -17.11
CA PRO A 12 -19.39 4.49 -16.42
C PRO A 12 -19.35 3.40 -15.34
N PHE A 13 -18.61 2.31 -15.60
CA PHE A 13 -18.41 1.25 -14.61
C PHE A 13 -17.80 1.77 -13.29
N VAL A 14 -16.81 2.66 -13.37
CA VAL A 14 -16.13 3.21 -12.19
C VAL A 14 -17.07 4.12 -11.42
N HIS A 15 -17.84 4.95 -12.11
CA HIS A 15 -18.84 5.82 -11.48
C HIS A 15 -19.99 5.03 -10.85
N GLY A 16 -20.47 3.97 -11.50
CA GLY A 16 -21.45 3.05 -10.93
C GLY A 16 -20.95 2.37 -9.66
N ALA A 17 -19.68 1.93 -9.65
CA ALA A 17 -19.05 1.35 -8.46
C ALA A 17 -18.87 2.37 -7.33
N LEU A 18 -18.44 3.60 -7.63
CA LEU A 18 -18.34 4.69 -6.66
C LEU A 18 -19.72 5.03 -6.07
N HIS A 19 -20.75 5.08 -6.90
CA HIS A 19 -22.12 5.32 -6.46
C HIS A 19 -22.64 4.23 -5.53
N ALA A 20 -22.45 2.96 -5.90
CA ALA A 20 -22.81 1.83 -5.05
C ALA A 20 -22.01 1.82 -3.74
N GLY A 21 -20.71 2.11 -3.80
CA GLY A 21 -19.85 2.21 -2.62
C GLY A 21 -20.32 3.29 -1.64
N ALA A 22 -20.65 4.48 -2.15
CA ALA A 22 -21.18 5.57 -1.36
C ALA A 22 -22.52 5.19 -0.70
N LYS A 23 -23.45 4.57 -1.45
CA LYS A 23 -24.73 4.08 -0.90
C LYS A 23 -24.55 3.03 0.21
N SER A 24 -23.50 2.24 0.13
CA SER A 24 -23.15 1.25 1.17
C SER A 24 -22.37 1.84 2.35
N GLY A 25 -22.17 3.17 2.40
CA GLY A 25 -21.46 3.85 3.48
C GLY A 25 -19.93 3.76 3.40
N ALA A 26 -19.36 3.32 2.28
CA ALA A 26 -17.92 3.31 2.10
C ALA A 26 -17.41 4.70 1.72
N ALA A 27 -16.29 5.14 2.32
CA ALA A 27 -15.54 6.27 1.79
C ALA A 27 -15.06 5.96 0.36
N THR A 28 -15.21 6.94 -0.53
CA THR A 28 -15.00 6.83 -1.98
C THR A 28 -13.88 7.74 -2.44
N VAL A 29 -12.97 7.20 -3.25
CA VAL A 29 -11.84 7.95 -3.83
C VAL A 29 -11.82 7.73 -5.33
N LEU A 30 -11.73 8.80 -6.12
CA LEU A 30 -11.51 8.72 -7.56
C LEU A 30 -10.05 9.07 -7.89
N VAL A 31 -9.37 8.21 -8.65
CA VAL A 31 -8.07 8.51 -9.24
C VAL A 31 -8.24 8.60 -10.75
N THR A 32 -7.85 9.72 -11.33
CA THR A 32 -8.00 9.98 -12.76
C THR A 32 -6.85 10.74 -13.37
N ALA A 33 -6.54 10.48 -14.64
CA ALA A 33 -5.56 11.23 -15.42
C ALA A 33 -6.20 12.39 -16.23
N HIS A 34 -7.40 12.79 -15.84
CA HIS A 34 -8.07 13.97 -16.37
C HIS A 34 -7.87 15.16 -15.40
N PRO A 35 -6.86 16.03 -15.63
CA PRO A 35 -6.47 17.07 -14.66
C PRO A 35 -7.58 18.09 -14.38
N LYS A 36 -8.52 18.23 -15.30
CA LYS A 36 -9.67 19.15 -15.20
C LYS A 36 -10.97 18.43 -14.85
N TRP A 37 -10.88 17.24 -14.26
CA TRP A 37 -12.07 16.48 -13.89
C TRP A 37 -13.00 17.27 -12.99
N ARG A 38 -14.29 17.22 -13.32
CA ARG A 38 -15.40 17.75 -12.54
C ARG A 38 -16.50 16.70 -12.51
N SER A 39 -17.23 16.65 -11.40
CA SER A 39 -18.42 15.81 -11.31
C SER A 39 -19.44 16.24 -12.36
N GLU A 40 -20.03 15.28 -13.06
CA GLU A 40 -21.20 15.54 -13.90
C GLU A 40 -22.35 16.06 -13.05
N ARG A 41 -23.21 16.90 -13.64
CA ARG A 41 -24.36 17.49 -12.94
C ARG A 41 -25.30 16.37 -12.47
N GLY A 42 -25.48 16.24 -11.15
CA GLY A 42 -26.29 15.18 -10.54
C GLY A 42 -25.55 13.86 -10.28
N GLY A 43 -24.26 13.76 -10.60
CA GLY A 43 -23.42 12.62 -10.24
C GLY A 43 -23.00 12.65 -8.76
N ILE A 44 -22.76 11.48 -8.16
CA ILE A 44 -22.17 11.41 -6.82
C ILE A 44 -20.75 11.95 -6.86
N ARG A 45 -20.47 12.89 -5.95
CA ARG A 45 -19.14 13.43 -5.73
C ARG A 45 -18.35 12.49 -4.83
N PRO A 46 -17.21 11.94 -5.28
CA PRO A 46 -16.34 11.15 -4.40
C PRO A 46 -15.84 11.99 -3.23
N ASP A 47 -15.58 11.35 -2.09
CA ASP A 47 -15.05 12.02 -0.88
C ASP A 47 -13.66 12.64 -1.13
N ALA A 48 -12.86 11.99 -1.98
CA ALA A 48 -11.59 12.52 -2.45
C ALA A 48 -11.38 12.24 -3.94
N VAL A 49 -10.68 13.18 -4.61
CA VAL A 49 -10.34 13.06 -6.02
C VAL A 49 -8.86 13.34 -6.21
N VAL A 50 -8.15 12.42 -6.85
CA VAL A 50 -6.74 12.54 -7.22
C VAL A 50 -6.67 12.70 -8.74
N CYS A 51 -6.44 13.94 -9.18
CA CYS A 51 -6.25 14.29 -10.58
C CYS A 51 -4.76 14.26 -10.94
N LEU A 52 -4.38 13.37 -11.86
CA LEU A 52 -3.02 13.19 -12.34
C LEU A 52 -2.85 14.00 -13.62
N ASP A 53 -2.05 15.06 -13.55
CA ASP A 53 -1.67 15.82 -14.74
C ASP A 53 -0.42 15.21 -15.37
N VAL A 54 -0.64 14.27 -16.30
CA VAL A 54 0.44 13.59 -17.02
C VAL A 54 0.63 14.15 -18.44
N GLY A 55 -0.19 15.12 -18.86
CA GLY A 55 -0.24 15.64 -20.23
C GLY A 55 -0.68 14.59 -21.29
N PRO A 56 -0.66 14.95 -22.58
CA PRO A 56 -1.03 14.05 -23.68
C PRO A 56 -0.11 12.83 -23.76
N GLU A 57 -0.65 11.65 -24.08
CA GLU A 57 0.13 10.44 -24.23
C GLU A 57 1.01 10.45 -25.49
N LEU A 58 2.14 9.73 -25.45
CA LEU A 58 3.04 9.59 -26.61
C LEU A 58 2.31 8.96 -27.81
N ILE A 59 1.53 7.91 -27.55
CA ILE A 59 0.58 7.35 -28.50
C ILE A 59 -0.79 7.88 -28.09
N ALA A 60 -1.43 8.67 -28.96
CA ALA A 60 -2.73 9.29 -28.68
C ALA A 60 -3.74 8.25 -28.16
N GLY A 61 -4.30 8.51 -26.98
CA GLY A 61 -5.27 7.63 -26.33
C GLY A 61 -4.70 6.39 -25.63
N SER A 62 -3.40 6.09 -25.75
CA SER A 62 -2.77 4.93 -25.10
C SER A 62 -2.48 5.19 -23.61
N THR A 63 -3.53 5.33 -22.80
CA THR A 63 -3.43 5.67 -21.37
C THR A 63 -2.78 4.58 -20.51
N ARG A 64 -2.42 3.43 -21.08
CA ARG A 64 -1.59 2.43 -20.41
C ARG A 64 -0.14 2.90 -20.17
N LEU A 65 0.27 3.99 -20.84
CA LEU A 65 1.62 4.58 -20.76
C LEU A 65 1.77 5.48 -19.53
N LYS A 66 1.75 6.81 -19.67
CA LYS A 66 2.02 7.74 -18.57
C LYS A 66 0.93 7.67 -17.52
N ALA A 67 -0.35 7.74 -17.91
CA ALA A 67 -1.47 7.68 -16.99
C ALA A 67 -1.46 6.37 -16.16
N GLY A 68 -1.23 5.22 -16.81
CA GLY A 68 -1.10 3.92 -16.14
C GLY A 68 0.08 3.86 -15.17
N THR A 69 1.25 4.35 -15.59
CA THR A 69 2.47 4.38 -14.76
C THR A 69 2.27 5.24 -13.51
N VAL A 70 1.70 6.44 -13.64
CA VAL A 70 1.45 7.32 -12.49
C VAL A 70 0.34 6.76 -11.61
N THR A 71 -0.72 6.15 -12.18
CA THR A 71 -1.76 5.46 -11.40
C THR A 71 -1.16 4.34 -10.54
N LYS A 72 -0.21 3.57 -11.08
CA LYS A 72 0.53 2.56 -10.30
C LYS A 72 1.29 3.19 -9.15
N MET A 73 1.96 4.34 -9.38
CA MET A 73 2.67 5.05 -8.31
C MET A 73 1.72 5.48 -7.19
N VAL A 74 0.52 6.00 -7.53
CA VAL A 74 -0.52 6.34 -6.55
C VAL A 74 -0.95 5.10 -5.75
N CYS A 75 -1.26 3.98 -6.39
CA CYS A 75 -1.65 2.75 -5.70
C CYS A 75 -0.53 2.25 -4.75
N ASN A 76 0.73 2.33 -5.18
CA ASN A 76 1.88 2.00 -4.35
C ASN A 76 2.00 2.93 -3.14
N ILE A 77 1.78 4.24 -3.30
CA ILE A 77 1.85 5.22 -2.22
C ILE A 77 0.71 4.97 -1.22
N LEU A 78 -0.53 4.84 -1.70
CA LEU A 78 -1.70 4.61 -0.85
C LEU A 78 -1.52 3.36 0.01
N SER A 79 -1.16 2.23 -0.62
CA SER A 79 -0.95 0.97 0.10
C SER A 79 0.25 1.04 1.05
N SER A 80 1.37 1.62 0.63
CA SER A 80 2.57 1.72 1.47
C SER A 80 2.35 2.62 2.69
N VAL A 81 1.79 3.81 2.50
CA VAL A 81 1.50 4.74 3.60
C VAL A 81 0.47 4.16 4.56
N ALA A 82 -0.57 3.48 4.06
CA ALA A 82 -1.52 2.78 4.91
C ALA A 82 -0.83 1.71 5.77
N MET A 83 0.05 0.90 5.18
CA MET A 83 0.80 -0.13 5.90
C MET A 83 1.81 0.44 6.91
N ILE A 84 2.46 1.57 6.59
CA ILE A 84 3.30 2.31 7.54
C ILE A 84 2.47 2.75 8.74
N ARG A 85 1.31 3.39 8.53
CA ARG A 85 0.42 3.84 9.61
C ARG A 85 -0.15 2.70 10.45
N LEU A 86 -0.30 1.50 9.87
CA LEU A 86 -0.70 0.28 10.58
C LEU A 86 0.45 -0.37 11.37
N GLY A 87 1.65 0.21 11.37
CA GLY A 87 2.82 -0.32 12.08
C GLY A 87 3.46 -1.54 11.40
N ARG A 88 3.21 -1.73 10.09
CA ARG A 88 3.82 -2.85 9.33
C ARG A 88 5.26 -2.59 8.90
N VAL A 89 5.73 -1.36 9.12
CA VAL A 89 7.08 -0.89 8.84
C VAL A 89 7.66 -0.28 10.13
N TYR A 90 8.90 -0.62 10.44
CA TYR A 90 9.68 -0.01 11.54
C TYR A 90 10.86 0.73 10.92
N ASP A 91 10.93 2.05 11.12
CA ASP A 91 11.84 2.92 10.39
C ASP A 91 11.64 2.76 8.86
N ASN A 92 12.61 2.21 8.13
CA ASN A 92 12.48 1.85 6.71
C ASN A 92 12.39 0.33 6.47
N LEU A 93 12.16 -0.46 7.52
CA LEU A 93 12.19 -1.92 7.50
C LEU A 93 10.79 -2.51 7.49
N MET A 94 10.47 -3.33 6.48
CA MET A 94 9.20 -4.06 6.40
C MET A 94 9.21 -5.27 7.35
N VAL A 95 8.76 -5.05 8.59
CA VAL A 95 8.81 -6.04 9.68
C VAL A 95 7.69 -7.08 9.63
N HIS A 96 6.66 -6.89 8.80
CA HIS A 96 5.60 -7.88 8.55
C HIS A 96 5.81 -8.65 7.24
N VAL A 97 7.02 -9.14 7.02
CA VAL A 97 7.31 -10.03 5.89
C VAL A 97 6.79 -11.44 6.17
N VAL A 98 6.18 -12.07 5.17
CA VAL A 98 5.78 -13.49 5.21
C VAL A 98 6.89 -14.32 4.54
N PRO A 99 7.60 -15.20 5.27
CA PRO A 99 8.73 -15.96 4.73
C PRO A 99 8.25 -17.17 3.91
N SER A 100 7.61 -16.94 2.75
CA SER A 100 7.04 -18.00 1.91
C SER A 100 8.02 -18.70 0.96
N ASN A 101 9.28 -18.26 0.93
CA ASN A 101 10.37 -18.86 0.15
C ASN A 101 11.72 -18.52 0.78
N GLU A 102 12.78 -19.18 0.34
CA GLU A 102 14.13 -19.01 0.89
C GLU A 102 14.63 -17.56 0.86
N LYS A 103 14.33 -16.79 -0.20
CA LYS A 103 14.69 -15.37 -0.26
C LYS A 103 13.99 -14.55 0.84
N LEU A 104 12.70 -14.80 1.07
CA LEU A 104 11.94 -14.09 2.10
C LEU A 104 12.30 -14.58 3.51
N LYS A 105 12.66 -15.85 3.69
CA LYS A 105 13.24 -16.39 4.94
C LYS A 105 14.57 -15.71 5.25
N ALA A 106 15.50 -15.66 4.29
CA ALA A 106 16.77 -14.96 4.44
C ALA A 106 16.57 -13.47 4.76
N ARG A 107 15.59 -12.81 4.13
CA ARG A 107 15.21 -11.43 4.44
C ARG A 107 14.70 -11.29 5.88
N ALA A 108 13.84 -12.21 6.34
CA ALA A 108 13.31 -12.21 7.70
C ALA A 108 14.42 -12.35 8.76
N ILE A 109 15.34 -13.31 8.57
CA ILE A 109 16.52 -13.50 9.43
C ILE A 109 17.36 -12.22 9.46
N ARG A 110 17.64 -11.62 8.29
CA ARG A 110 18.38 -10.35 8.20
C ARG A 110 17.70 -9.22 8.97
N LEU A 111 16.37 -9.10 8.87
CA LEU A 111 15.60 -8.09 9.61
C LEU A 111 15.75 -8.27 11.12
N ILE A 112 15.64 -9.50 11.63
CA ILE A 112 15.83 -9.80 13.05
C ILE A 112 17.23 -9.34 13.48
N ARG A 113 18.28 -9.77 12.77
CA ARG A 113 19.67 -9.39 13.08
C ARG A 113 19.90 -7.88 13.07
N VAL A 114 19.35 -7.16 12.10
CA VAL A 114 19.47 -5.69 12.03
C VAL A 114 18.86 -5.05 13.29
N LEU A 115 17.72 -5.58 13.74
CA LEU A 115 16.98 -5.04 14.87
C LEU A 115 17.55 -5.46 16.23
N THR A 116 18.11 -6.66 16.37
CA THR A 116 18.51 -7.25 17.68
C THR A 116 20.02 -7.46 17.84
N LYS A 117 20.80 -7.37 16.76
CA LYS A 117 22.27 -7.57 16.74
C LYS A 117 22.75 -8.97 17.14
N VAL A 118 21.86 -9.97 17.05
CA VAL A 118 22.16 -11.40 17.33
C VAL A 118 22.84 -12.11 16.16
N SER A 119 23.31 -13.34 16.40
CA SER A 119 23.89 -14.21 15.36
C SER A 119 22.84 -14.65 14.31
N VAL A 120 23.29 -15.24 13.20
CA VAL A 120 22.38 -15.79 12.18
C VAL A 120 21.59 -16.96 12.73
N GLU A 121 22.25 -17.83 13.49
CA GLU A 121 21.72 -19.03 14.11
C GLU A 121 20.70 -18.68 15.20
N GLU A 122 20.96 -17.64 15.99
CA GLU A 122 20.00 -17.10 16.96
C GLU A 122 18.78 -16.49 16.28
N ALA A 123 18.97 -15.74 15.19
CA ALA A 123 17.88 -15.13 14.45
C ALA A 123 16.99 -16.18 13.74
N ASP A 124 17.57 -17.23 13.15
CA ASP A 124 16.81 -18.32 12.53
C ASP A 124 16.01 -19.10 13.57
N ARG A 125 16.61 -19.46 14.70
CA ARG A 125 15.89 -20.10 15.82
C ARG A 125 14.76 -19.21 16.36
N ALA A 126 15.00 -17.92 16.52
CA ALA A 126 13.97 -16.98 16.95
C ALA A 126 12.82 -16.88 15.93
N LEU A 127 13.14 -16.88 14.63
CA LEU A 127 12.14 -16.86 13.57
C LEU A 127 11.27 -18.13 13.56
N GLN A 128 11.90 -19.30 13.73
CA GLN A 128 11.21 -20.59 13.78
C GLN A 128 10.28 -20.67 14.99
N THR A 129 10.77 -20.34 16.18
CA THR A 129 9.94 -20.35 17.41
C THR A 129 8.82 -19.32 17.35
N ALA A 130 8.99 -18.23 16.60
CA ALA A 130 7.99 -17.20 16.38
C ALA A 130 7.03 -17.50 15.20
N GLU A 131 6.98 -18.74 14.71
CA GLU A 131 6.10 -19.16 13.61
C GLU A 131 6.27 -18.29 12.35
N GLY A 132 7.51 -17.90 12.04
CA GLY A 132 7.83 -17.05 10.89
C GLY A 132 7.52 -15.55 11.07
N LYS A 133 7.07 -15.12 12.25
CA LYS A 133 6.73 -13.71 12.54
C LYS A 133 7.95 -12.95 13.06
N VAL A 134 8.54 -12.09 12.22
CA VAL A 134 9.71 -11.26 12.55
C VAL A 134 9.47 -10.38 13.79
N THR A 135 8.31 -9.71 13.90
CA THR A 135 8.01 -8.84 15.04
C THR A 135 8.03 -9.59 16.37
N LEU A 136 7.41 -10.77 16.42
CA LEU A 136 7.37 -11.63 17.60
C LEU A 136 8.77 -12.17 17.95
N ALA A 137 9.57 -12.55 16.94
CA ALA A 137 10.95 -12.97 17.14
C ALA A 137 11.79 -11.85 17.79
N VAL A 138 11.63 -10.61 17.32
CA VAL A 138 12.33 -9.44 17.86
C VAL A 138 11.87 -9.10 19.27
N GLU A 139 10.56 -9.15 19.56
CA GLU A 139 10.00 -8.92 20.89
C GLU A 139 10.55 -9.90 21.93
N ARG A 140 10.61 -11.20 21.58
CA ARG A 140 11.19 -12.25 22.43
C ARG A 140 12.67 -12.04 22.71
N LEU A 141 13.45 -11.68 21.68
CA LEU A 141 14.90 -11.44 21.83
C LEU A 141 15.22 -10.18 22.65
N LYS A 142 14.44 -9.10 22.48
CA LYS A 142 14.67 -7.85 23.22
C LYS A 142 14.06 -7.84 24.62
N LYS A 143 13.20 -8.81 24.96
CA LYS A 143 12.34 -8.78 26.16
C LYS A 143 11.49 -7.50 26.25
N VAL A 144 11.05 -6.98 25.10
CA VAL A 144 10.21 -5.77 25.02
C VAL A 144 8.84 -6.16 24.47
N SER A 145 7.78 -5.60 25.05
CA SER A 145 6.39 -5.94 24.74
C SER A 145 5.90 -5.48 23.36
N ARG A 146 6.62 -4.60 22.67
CA ARG A 146 6.42 -4.17 21.26
C ARG A 146 7.60 -3.37 20.74
N LEU A 147 7.91 -3.50 19.45
CA LEU A 147 8.75 -2.50 18.76
C LEU A 147 8.09 -1.12 18.93
N PRO A 148 8.84 -0.06 19.32
CA PRO A 148 8.25 1.23 19.60
C PRO A 148 7.55 1.76 18.35
N LYS A 149 6.24 2.05 18.46
CA LYS A 149 5.50 2.77 17.44
C LYS A 149 6.02 4.21 17.45
N ARG A 150 6.83 4.61 16.47
CA ARG A 150 7.10 6.04 16.24
C ARG A 150 5.75 6.71 15.91
N ARG A 151 5.49 7.85 16.56
CA ARG A 151 4.36 8.75 16.26
C ARG A 151 4.54 9.37 14.88
#